data_AF-A0A925UZ44-F1
#
_entry.id   AF-A0A925UZ44-F1
#
_cell.length_a   1.000
_cell.length_b   1.000
_cell.length_c   1.000
_cell.angle_alpha   90.00
_cell.angle_beta   90.00
_cell.angle_gamma   90.00
#
_symmetry.space_group_name_H-M   'P 1'
#
loop_
_entity.id
_entity.type
_entity.pdbx_description
1 polymer ?
#
loop_
_entity_poly.entity_id
_entity_poly.type
_entity_poly.pdbx_seq_one_letter_code
_entity_poly.pdbx_strand_id
1 'polypeptide(L)'
;MSSLVDVWVGFIKSKRDFNAYIKEFYGDDDETISQFAEDQGETFYDHDFVEAEHFGKPKELREVLKPLSHSSGFIDEAARIASSVITFIPNCVFADYDHQFKNPRSVENGGISFMYLGRFEFNSQAESVAEIERNAVYATRSDDADITLKVRSGPLVYQGSKAERIPVAASKGLVFGKGKAPVGREFLDLGYLVPGIADLQAEIRYSPEKRYWEYIDLASNGLTHYRKEPINGETVAPFEGIRFSFGDVEFEWSPL
;
A
#
# COMPACT_ATOMS: atom_id res chain seq x y z
N MET A 1 -0.77 23.96 -4.61
CA MET A 1 -1.19 24.44 -5.94
C MET A 1 -1.88 23.25 -6.59
N SER A 2 -3.06 23.44 -7.20
CA SER A 2 -3.67 22.36 -8.00
C SER A 2 -2.84 22.15 -9.25
N SER A 3 -2.53 20.89 -9.55
CA SER A 3 -1.90 20.47 -10.80
C SER A 3 -2.98 19.94 -11.74
N LEU A 4 -2.67 19.82 -13.04
CA LEU A 4 -3.66 19.45 -14.06
C LEU A 4 -3.22 18.19 -14.79
N VAL A 5 -4.18 17.31 -15.08
CA VAL A 5 -3.94 16.08 -15.85
C VAL A 5 -4.89 16.03 -17.04
N ASP A 6 -4.36 15.80 -18.23
CA ASP A 6 -5.11 15.50 -19.44
C ASP A 6 -5.26 13.97 -19.55
N VAL A 7 -6.48 13.47 -19.76
CA VAL A 7 -6.78 12.02 -19.69
C VAL A 7 -7.43 11.51 -20.97
N TRP A 8 -6.95 10.38 -21.46
CA TRP A 8 -7.55 9.63 -22.54
C TRP A 8 -7.84 8.19 -22.11
N VAL A 9 -8.92 7.62 -22.64
CA VAL A 9 -9.25 6.19 -22.48
C VAL A 9 -9.56 5.58 -23.83
N GLY A 10 -9.17 4.33 -24.02
CA GLY A 10 -9.28 3.72 -25.34
C GLY A 10 -9.62 2.25 -25.35
N PHE A 11 -9.92 1.77 -26.54
CA PHE A 11 -9.99 0.37 -26.89
C PHE A 11 -8.95 0.08 -27.98
N ILE A 12 -7.98 -0.77 -27.65
CA ILE A 12 -6.96 -1.27 -28.59
C ILE A 12 -6.91 -2.79 -28.52
N LYS A 13 -6.96 -3.44 -29.69
CA LYS A 13 -7.19 -4.89 -29.82
C LYS A 13 -6.23 -5.76 -29.01
N SER A 14 -4.96 -5.38 -28.94
CA SER A 14 -3.96 -6.14 -28.20
C SER A 14 -2.95 -5.24 -27.51
N LYS A 15 -2.32 -5.76 -26.44
CA LYS A 15 -1.21 -5.07 -25.76
C LYS A 15 -0.03 -4.81 -26.70
N ARG A 16 0.19 -5.67 -27.71
CA ARG A 16 1.22 -5.46 -28.72
C ARG A 16 0.92 -4.22 -29.57
N ASP A 17 -0.32 -4.08 -30.03
CA ASP A 17 -0.74 -2.95 -30.85
C ASP A 17 -0.69 -1.65 -30.04
N PHE A 18 -1.12 -1.70 -28.78
CA PHE A 18 -1.00 -0.58 -27.84
C PHE A 18 0.45 -0.17 -27.64
N ASN A 19 1.32 -1.12 -27.29
CA ASN A 19 2.73 -0.83 -27.08
C ASN A 19 3.38 -0.27 -28.33
N ALA A 20 3.00 -0.73 -29.53
CA ALA A 20 3.52 -0.17 -30.78
C ALA A 20 3.04 1.27 -31.03
N TYR A 21 1.79 1.58 -30.65
CA TYR A 21 1.19 2.89 -30.82
C TYR A 21 1.82 3.96 -29.92
N ILE A 22 2.14 3.62 -28.67
CA ILE A 22 2.81 4.53 -27.73
C ILE A 22 4.34 4.40 -27.72
N LYS A 23 4.91 3.50 -28.53
CA LYS A 23 6.35 3.24 -28.51
C LYS A 23 7.10 4.50 -28.91
N GLU A 24 8.06 4.85 -28.08
CA GLU A 24 8.97 5.95 -28.34
C GLU A 24 10.08 5.54 -29.31
N PHE A 25 10.31 6.38 -30.32
CA PHE A 25 11.39 6.28 -31.29
C PHE A 25 12.34 7.44 -31.03
N TYR A 26 13.58 7.11 -30.68
CA TYR A 26 14.65 8.07 -30.48
C TYR A 26 15.49 8.11 -31.77
N GLY A 27 15.09 9.00 -32.69
CA GLY A 27 15.63 9.15 -34.05
C GLY A 27 16.10 10.58 -34.34
N ASP A 28 15.98 11.01 -35.60
CA ASP A 28 16.26 12.40 -36.01
C ASP A 28 15.23 13.37 -35.38
N ASP A 29 15.66 14.60 -35.08
CA ASP A 29 14.86 15.62 -34.35
C ASP A 29 13.53 16.00 -35.02
N ASP A 30 13.33 15.64 -36.30
CA ASP A 30 12.13 15.92 -37.08
C ASP A 30 11.11 14.76 -37.07
N GLU A 31 11.44 13.61 -36.51
CA GLU A 31 10.51 12.46 -36.38
C GLU A 31 9.64 12.59 -35.13
N THR A 32 8.38 12.18 -35.22
CA THR A 32 7.48 12.14 -34.06
C THR A 32 7.93 11.03 -33.10
N ILE A 33 7.99 11.35 -31.81
CA ILE A 33 8.46 10.40 -30.80
C ILE A 33 7.59 9.14 -30.76
N SER A 34 6.28 9.23 -31.03
CA SER A 34 5.40 8.08 -31.15
C SER A 34 4.20 8.36 -32.06
N GLN A 35 3.50 7.30 -32.49
CA GLN A 35 2.25 7.46 -33.26
C GLN A 35 1.19 8.22 -32.44
N PHE A 36 1.15 7.99 -31.12
CA PHE A 36 0.27 8.76 -30.25
C PHE A 36 0.58 10.26 -30.29
N ALA A 37 1.86 10.65 -30.23
CA ALA A 37 2.27 12.05 -30.33
C ALA A 37 1.85 12.66 -31.67
N GLU A 38 2.11 11.97 -32.77
CA GLU A 38 1.69 12.38 -34.11
C GLU A 38 0.17 12.61 -34.18
N ASP A 39 -0.61 11.67 -33.64
CA ASP A 39 -2.07 11.74 -33.64
C ASP A 39 -2.60 12.86 -32.73
N GLN A 40 -1.83 13.32 -31.74
CA GLN A 40 -2.11 14.54 -30.97
C GLN A 40 -1.56 15.83 -31.61
N GLY A 41 -0.76 15.71 -32.68
CA GLY A 41 -0.14 16.84 -33.37
C GLY A 41 1.13 17.36 -32.72
N GLU A 42 1.78 16.54 -31.89
CA GLU A 42 3.05 16.84 -31.23
C GLU A 42 4.19 15.99 -31.80
N THR A 43 5.41 16.53 -31.79
CA THR A 43 6.61 15.78 -32.19
C THR A 43 7.31 15.13 -31.01
N PHE A 44 7.12 15.66 -29.80
CA PHE A 44 7.80 15.23 -28.59
C PHE A 44 6.89 15.40 -27.37
N TYR A 45 7.06 14.53 -26.36
CA TYR A 45 6.60 14.73 -24.99
C TYR A 45 7.65 14.15 -24.04
N ASP A 46 7.74 14.69 -22.84
CA ASP A 46 8.60 14.14 -21.80
C ASP A 46 7.94 12.92 -21.14
N HIS A 47 8.60 11.77 -21.27
CA HIS A 47 8.12 10.49 -20.75
C HIS A 47 7.92 10.48 -19.23
N ASP A 48 8.62 11.34 -18.49
CA ASP A 48 8.47 11.46 -17.03
C ASP A 48 7.13 12.09 -16.62
N PHE A 49 6.45 12.77 -17.54
CA PHE A 49 5.16 13.44 -17.31
C PHE A 49 3.97 12.72 -17.92
N VAL A 50 4.15 11.53 -18.48
CA VAL A 50 3.06 10.74 -19.05
C VAL A 50 2.97 9.35 -18.47
N GLU A 51 1.75 8.82 -18.39
CA GLU A 51 1.49 7.46 -17.95
C GLU A 51 0.56 6.76 -18.94
N ALA A 52 0.82 5.49 -19.22
CA ALA A 52 0.02 4.72 -20.16
C ALA A 52 -0.04 3.24 -19.76
N GLU A 53 -1.23 2.63 -19.84
CA GLU A 53 -1.40 1.21 -19.47
C GLU A 53 -2.44 0.51 -20.36
N HIS A 54 -2.21 -0.77 -20.63
CA HIS A 54 -3.14 -1.66 -21.33
C HIS A 54 -3.49 -2.87 -20.48
N PHE A 55 -4.79 -3.08 -20.27
CA PHE A 55 -5.32 -4.02 -19.29
C PHE A 55 -5.62 -5.42 -19.86
N GLY A 56 -5.29 -5.66 -21.13
CA GLY A 56 -5.51 -6.93 -21.84
C GLY A 56 -6.97 -7.22 -22.21
N LYS A 57 -7.92 -6.83 -21.36
CA LYS A 57 -9.36 -6.96 -21.57
C LYS A 57 -10.10 -5.66 -21.22
N PRO A 58 -11.28 -5.41 -21.81
CA PRO A 58 -12.14 -4.31 -21.41
C PRO A 58 -12.45 -4.34 -19.91
N LYS A 59 -12.46 -3.16 -19.30
CA LYS A 59 -12.74 -2.93 -17.88
C LYS A 59 -13.66 -1.72 -17.72
N GLU A 60 -14.39 -1.70 -16.62
CA GLU A 60 -15.14 -0.51 -16.21
C GLU A 60 -14.22 0.71 -16.16
N LEU A 61 -14.74 1.87 -16.55
CA LEU A 61 -13.94 3.09 -16.69
C LEU A 61 -13.13 3.42 -15.43
N ARG A 62 -13.76 3.32 -14.25
CA ARG A 62 -13.05 3.58 -12.99
C ARG A 62 -11.86 2.64 -12.83
N GLU A 63 -11.99 1.36 -13.14
CA GLU A 63 -10.90 0.39 -13.05
C GLU A 63 -9.72 0.68 -13.99
N VAL A 64 -10.00 1.36 -15.11
CA VAL A 64 -8.99 1.82 -16.07
C VAL A 64 -8.25 3.07 -15.56
N LEU A 65 -8.94 3.95 -14.83
CA LEU A 65 -8.37 5.20 -14.30
C LEU A 65 -7.65 5.02 -12.96
N LYS A 66 -8.05 4.04 -12.14
CA LYS A 66 -7.49 3.79 -10.80
C LYS A 66 -5.96 3.74 -10.71
N PRO A 67 -5.23 3.13 -11.66
CA PRO A 67 -3.77 3.00 -11.54
C PRO A 67 -3.01 4.30 -11.78
N LEU A 68 -3.62 5.30 -12.41
CA LEU A 68 -2.98 6.57 -12.72
C LEU A 68 -2.56 7.28 -11.44
N SER A 69 -1.37 7.90 -11.46
CA SER A 69 -0.89 8.75 -10.37
C SER A 69 -1.91 9.82 -10.03
N HIS A 70 -2.08 10.06 -8.72
CA HIS A 70 -3.01 11.06 -8.19
C HIS A 70 -4.49 10.86 -8.57
N SER A 71 -4.86 9.69 -9.10
CA SER A 71 -6.24 9.40 -9.54
C SER A 71 -7.31 9.61 -8.48
N SER A 72 -6.99 9.50 -7.18
CA SER A 72 -7.96 9.81 -6.13
C SER A 72 -8.42 11.27 -6.12
N GLY A 73 -7.62 12.18 -6.71
CA GLY A 73 -7.96 13.59 -6.85
C GLY A 73 -8.92 13.91 -8.01
N PHE A 74 -9.01 13.07 -9.05
CA PHE A 74 -9.74 13.41 -10.28
C PHE A 74 -10.69 12.34 -10.81
N ILE A 75 -10.58 11.08 -10.36
CA ILE A 75 -11.31 9.94 -10.93
C ILE A 75 -12.84 10.10 -10.91
N ASP A 76 -13.38 10.73 -9.86
CA ASP A 76 -14.83 10.90 -9.72
C ASP A 76 -15.37 11.85 -10.77
N GLU A 77 -14.66 12.96 -11.00
CA GLU A 77 -15.03 13.93 -12.01
C GLU A 77 -14.81 13.38 -13.42
N ALA A 78 -13.69 12.70 -13.67
CA ALA A 78 -13.42 12.04 -14.94
C ALA A 78 -14.48 10.99 -15.29
N ALA A 79 -14.85 10.15 -14.33
CA ALA A 79 -15.90 9.15 -14.51
C ALA A 79 -17.27 9.80 -14.75
N ARG A 80 -17.59 10.89 -14.04
CA ARG A 80 -18.84 11.63 -14.23
C ARG A 80 -18.95 12.20 -15.64
N ILE A 81 -17.90 12.86 -16.15
CA ILE A 81 -17.89 13.41 -17.51
C ILE A 81 -18.02 12.28 -18.54
N ALA A 82 -17.15 11.28 -18.43
CA ALA A 82 -17.11 10.16 -19.36
C ALA A 82 -18.43 9.38 -19.44
N SER A 83 -19.19 9.27 -18.34
CA SER A 83 -20.48 8.56 -18.32
C SER A 83 -21.51 9.08 -19.34
N SER A 84 -21.35 10.33 -19.80
CA SER A 84 -22.25 10.95 -20.78
C SER A 84 -21.75 10.88 -22.24
N VAL A 85 -20.50 10.48 -22.46
CA VAL A 85 -19.84 10.53 -23.78
C VAL A 85 -19.22 9.22 -24.22
N ILE A 86 -18.90 8.31 -23.29
CA ILE A 86 -18.24 7.05 -23.63
C ILE A 86 -19.22 6.06 -24.26
N THR A 87 -18.85 5.52 -25.42
CA THR A 87 -19.69 4.59 -26.20
C THR A 87 -19.16 3.16 -26.21
N PHE A 88 -18.05 2.91 -25.52
CA PHE A 88 -17.36 1.61 -25.46
C PHE A 88 -16.82 1.34 -24.05
N ILE A 89 -16.48 0.08 -23.78
CA ILE A 89 -15.80 -0.31 -22.54
C ILE A 89 -14.28 -0.25 -22.79
N PRO A 90 -13.53 0.64 -22.13
CA PRO A 90 -12.11 0.84 -22.41
C PRO A 90 -11.26 -0.34 -21.93
N ASN A 91 -10.10 -0.54 -22.56
CA ASN A 91 -9.07 -1.49 -22.14
C ASN A 91 -7.67 -0.87 -22.03
N CYS A 92 -7.55 0.45 -22.21
CA CYS A 92 -6.31 1.19 -22.05
C CYS A 92 -6.56 2.66 -21.65
N VAL A 93 -5.52 3.30 -21.14
CA VAL A 93 -5.52 4.67 -20.64
C VAL A 93 -4.20 5.35 -21.00
N PHE A 94 -4.24 6.67 -21.16
CA PHE A 94 -3.08 7.56 -21.23
C PHE A 94 -3.36 8.81 -20.40
N ALA A 95 -2.36 9.33 -19.70
CA ALA A 95 -2.43 10.56 -18.93
C ALA A 95 -1.20 11.43 -19.16
N ASP A 96 -1.38 12.74 -19.16
CA ASP A 96 -0.34 13.77 -19.26
C ASP A 96 -0.49 14.75 -18.09
N TYR A 97 0.56 14.90 -17.27
CA TYR A 97 0.57 15.64 -16.01
C TYR A 97 1.18 17.04 -16.07
N ASP A 98 1.74 17.44 -17.22
CA ASP A 98 2.40 18.74 -17.38
C ASP A 98 2.18 19.37 -18.76
N HIS A 99 0.99 19.14 -19.34
CA HIS A 99 0.57 19.77 -20.60
C HIS A 99 1.55 19.55 -21.75
N GLN A 100 2.08 18.34 -21.86
CA GLN A 100 2.90 17.92 -22.99
C GLN A 100 2.14 17.99 -24.32
N PHE A 101 0.80 17.92 -24.29
CA PHE A 101 -0.06 18.06 -25.47
C PHE A 101 -0.82 19.40 -25.48
N LYS A 102 -0.57 20.22 -26.50
CA LYS A 102 -1.17 21.55 -26.62
C LYS A 102 -2.64 21.53 -26.98
N ASN A 103 -3.04 20.58 -27.85
CA ASN A 103 -4.42 20.45 -28.34
C ASN A 103 -4.91 18.99 -28.21
N PRO A 104 -5.10 18.49 -26.97
CA PRO A 104 -5.49 17.11 -26.73
C PRO A 104 -6.83 16.80 -27.41
N ARG A 105 -6.90 15.66 -28.12
CA ARG A 105 -8.07 15.27 -28.92
C ARG A 105 -8.29 13.76 -28.95
N SER A 106 -9.53 13.38 -29.21
CA SER A 106 -9.89 11.99 -29.50
C SER A 106 -9.40 11.55 -30.87
N VAL A 107 -9.06 10.27 -30.98
CA VAL A 107 -8.52 9.62 -32.18
C VAL A 107 -9.27 8.32 -32.44
N GLU A 108 -9.65 8.09 -33.70
CA GLU A 108 -10.22 6.84 -34.16
C GLU A 108 -9.60 6.47 -35.51
N ASN A 109 -8.81 5.40 -35.56
CA ASN A 109 -8.18 4.92 -36.78
C ASN A 109 -7.98 3.39 -36.73
N GLY A 110 -8.16 2.69 -37.85
CA GLY A 110 -7.59 1.35 -38.14
C GLY A 110 -7.58 0.21 -37.10
N GLY A 111 -8.31 0.30 -35.97
CA GLY A 111 -8.21 -0.63 -34.84
C GLY A 111 -7.86 -0.01 -33.47
N ILE A 112 -7.71 1.32 -33.41
CA ILE A 112 -7.52 2.14 -32.22
C ILE A 112 -8.71 3.09 -32.08
N SER A 113 -9.32 3.08 -30.90
CA SER A 113 -10.26 4.11 -30.46
C SER A 113 -9.70 4.70 -29.18
N PHE A 114 -9.39 5.99 -29.16
CA PHE A 114 -8.79 6.68 -28.03
C PHE A 114 -9.54 7.99 -27.80
N MET A 115 -10.34 8.05 -26.75
CA MET A 115 -11.22 9.17 -26.45
C MET A 115 -10.59 10.07 -25.40
N TYR A 116 -10.45 11.34 -25.72
CA TYR A 116 -10.05 12.36 -24.75
C TYR A 116 -11.22 12.67 -23.80
N LEU A 117 -11.00 12.50 -22.51
CA LEU A 117 -12.00 12.73 -21.47
C LEU A 117 -12.06 14.19 -21.01
N GLY A 118 -10.93 14.88 -21.11
CA GLY A 118 -10.78 16.24 -20.62
C GLY A 118 -9.56 16.42 -19.73
N ARG A 119 -9.51 17.62 -19.16
CA ARG A 119 -8.48 18.09 -18.24
C ARG A 119 -9.05 18.20 -16.84
N PHE A 120 -8.34 17.66 -15.86
CA PHE A 120 -8.81 17.58 -14.49
C PHE A 120 -7.79 18.15 -13.51
N GLU A 121 -8.28 18.84 -12.49
CA GLU A 121 -7.44 19.23 -11.36
C GLU A 121 -7.14 18.02 -10.47
N PHE A 122 -5.91 17.95 -9.98
CA PHE A 122 -5.51 16.97 -8.97
C PHE A 122 -4.59 17.60 -7.92
N ASN A 123 -4.51 16.94 -6.77
CA ASN A 123 -3.56 17.26 -5.72
C ASN A 123 -2.31 16.40 -5.90
N SER A 124 -1.13 17.00 -6.06
CA SER A 124 0.14 16.28 -6.22
C SER A 124 0.56 15.47 -4.99
N GLN A 125 -0.13 15.65 -3.85
CA GLN A 125 0.03 14.81 -2.66
C GLN A 125 -1.02 13.69 -2.58
N ALA A 126 -1.95 13.60 -3.52
CA ALA A 126 -2.95 12.55 -3.55
C ALA A 126 -2.33 11.24 -4.05
N GLU A 127 -2.62 10.14 -3.38
CA GLU A 127 -2.24 8.80 -3.84
C GLU A 127 -3.12 8.37 -5.04
N SER A 128 -2.67 7.38 -5.81
CA SER A 128 -3.55 6.74 -6.79
C SER A 128 -4.66 5.95 -6.07
N VAL A 129 -5.84 5.80 -6.67
CA VAL A 129 -6.87 4.93 -6.10
C VAL A 129 -6.39 3.48 -6.03
N ALA A 130 -5.61 3.01 -7.00
CA ALA A 130 -5.02 1.68 -6.93
C ALA A 130 -4.05 1.53 -5.76
N GLU A 131 -3.32 2.58 -5.39
CA GLU A 131 -2.46 2.59 -4.20
C GLU A 131 -3.28 2.67 -2.92
N ILE A 132 -4.29 3.54 -2.84
CA ILE A 132 -5.21 3.60 -1.70
C ILE A 132 -5.91 2.25 -1.52
N GLU A 133 -6.42 1.66 -2.60
CA GLU A 133 -7.07 0.35 -2.57
C GLU A 133 -6.07 -0.75 -2.26
N ARG A 134 -4.83 -0.68 -2.75
CA ARG A 134 -3.80 -1.66 -2.40
C ARG A 134 -3.38 -1.52 -0.94
N ASN A 135 -3.28 -0.31 -0.42
CA ASN A 135 -2.97 0.01 0.98
C ASN A 135 -4.14 -0.36 1.89
N ALA A 136 -5.37 -0.12 1.45
CA ALA A 136 -6.59 -0.56 2.10
C ALA A 136 -6.73 -2.08 2.01
N VAL A 137 -6.34 -2.72 0.91
CA VAL A 137 -6.23 -4.17 0.74
C VAL A 137 -5.05 -4.72 1.52
N TYR A 138 -3.98 -3.99 1.80
CA TYR A 138 -2.98 -4.40 2.78
C TYR A 138 -3.48 -4.21 4.21
N ALA A 139 -4.37 -3.23 4.44
CA ALA A 139 -5.09 -3.01 5.69
C ALA A 139 -6.37 -3.88 5.85
N THR A 140 -6.75 -4.67 4.83
CA THR A 140 -7.95 -5.55 4.84
C THR A 140 -7.66 -6.98 4.37
N ARG A 141 -6.51 -7.24 3.71
CA ARG A 141 -5.77 -8.52 3.74
C ARG A 141 -4.94 -8.66 5.02
N SER A 142 -5.09 -7.72 5.96
CA SER A 142 -5.04 -8.07 7.37
C SER A 142 -6.41 -8.64 7.77
N ASP A 143 -6.81 -9.81 7.29
CA ASP A 143 -6.47 -11.07 7.94
C ASP A 143 -4.99 -11.21 8.29
N ASP A 144 -4.62 -10.49 9.35
CA ASP A 144 -3.58 -10.89 10.29
C ASP A 144 -2.32 -11.50 9.67
N ALA A 145 -1.30 -10.66 9.47
CA ALA A 145 0.00 -11.09 10.00
C ALA A 145 -0.15 -11.12 11.52
N ASP A 146 -0.97 -12.01 12.05
CA ASP A 146 -0.99 -12.36 13.45
C ASP A 146 0.28 -13.15 13.65
N ILE A 147 0.91 -12.86 14.76
CA ILE A 147 1.79 -13.84 15.35
C ILE A 147 0.97 -14.55 16.40
N THR A 148 1.30 -15.80 16.61
CA THR A 148 0.91 -16.49 17.83
C THR A 148 2.15 -16.59 18.72
N LEU A 149 2.03 -16.08 19.94
CA LEU A 149 3.01 -16.34 20.98
C LEU A 149 2.66 -17.68 21.64
N LYS A 150 3.53 -18.67 21.51
CA LYS A 150 3.38 -19.93 22.26
C LYS A 150 3.95 -19.74 23.66
N VAL A 151 3.14 -19.98 24.68
CA VAL A 151 3.59 -19.92 26.08
C VAL A 151 4.43 -21.18 26.35
N ARG A 152 5.71 -21.00 26.67
CA ARG A 152 6.66 -22.10 26.93
C ARG A 152 6.80 -22.40 28.41
N SER A 153 6.65 -21.39 29.27
CA SER A 153 6.68 -21.54 30.73
C SER A 153 5.81 -20.48 31.41
N GLY A 154 5.33 -20.81 32.62
CA GLY A 154 4.49 -19.95 33.45
C GLY A 154 2.98 -20.24 33.32
N PRO A 155 2.22 -20.20 34.44
CA PRO A 155 0.77 -20.37 34.42
C PRO A 155 0.09 -19.07 33.96
N LEU A 156 0.11 -18.82 32.67
CA LEU A 156 -0.41 -17.58 32.10
C LEU A 156 -1.93 -17.62 31.93
N VAL A 157 -2.59 -16.53 32.32
CA VAL A 157 -4.00 -16.28 32.01
C VAL A 157 -4.09 -15.12 31.02
N TYR A 158 -4.79 -15.33 29.90
CA TYR A 158 -5.09 -14.29 28.91
C TYR A 158 -6.60 -14.31 28.65
N GLN A 159 -7.23 -13.13 28.67
CA GLN A 159 -8.69 -12.97 28.53
C GLN A 159 -9.53 -13.89 29.45
N GLY A 160 -9.05 -14.09 30.68
CA GLY A 160 -9.78 -14.84 31.72
C GLY A 160 -9.63 -16.36 31.67
N SER A 161 -8.84 -16.91 30.73
CA SER A 161 -8.57 -18.36 30.65
C SER A 161 -7.08 -18.66 30.65
N LYS A 162 -6.71 -19.87 31.10
CA LYS A 162 -5.33 -20.37 30.96
C LYS A 162 -4.95 -20.35 29.48
N ALA A 163 -3.82 -19.75 29.15
CA ALA A 163 -3.37 -19.57 27.78
C ALA A 163 -2.13 -20.42 27.48
N GLU A 164 -2.19 -21.17 26.39
CA GLU A 164 -1.03 -21.83 25.78
C GLU A 164 -0.53 -21.05 24.56
N ARG A 165 -1.40 -20.18 24.03
CA ARG A 165 -1.20 -19.39 22.82
C ARG A 165 -1.85 -18.03 23.01
N ILE A 166 -1.17 -16.99 22.55
CA ILE A 166 -1.69 -15.62 22.55
C ILE A 166 -1.62 -15.10 21.12
N PRO A 167 -2.75 -14.87 20.45
CA PRO A 167 -2.75 -14.18 19.16
C PRO A 167 -2.38 -12.70 19.38
N VAL A 168 -1.63 -12.13 18.45
CA VAL A 168 -1.29 -10.70 18.46
C VAL A 168 -1.54 -10.11 17.09
N ALA A 169 -2.59 -9.31 17.00
CA ALA A 169 -2.98 -8.61 15.80
C ALA A 169 -2.01 -7.47 15.49
N ALA A 170 -1.53 -7.40 14.25
CA ALA A 170 -0.67 -6.32 13.77
C ALA A 170 -1.27 -4.93 14.01
N SER A 171 -2.60 -4.80 13.94
CA SER A 171 -3.34 -3.55 14.16
C SER A 171 -3.35 -3.08 15.62
N LYS A 172 -3.19 -4.00 16.58
CA LYS A 172 -3.27 -3.69 18.01
C LYS A 172 -1.93 -3.78 18.72
N GLY A 173 -1.07 -4.70 18.29
CA GLY A 173 0.10 -5.12 19.04
C GLY A 173 -0.27 -5.81 20.35
N LEU A 174 0.72 -6.03 21.21
CA LEU A 174 0.54 -6.52 22.56
C LEU A 174 1.52 -5.83 23.50
N VAL A 175 0.99 -5.26 24.58
CA VAL A 175 1.78 -4.64 25.64
C VAL A 175 1.89 -5.60 26.82
N PHE A 176 3.09 -5.72 27.38
CA PHE A 176 3.38 -6.51 28.57
C PHE A 176 3.65 -5.58 29.74
N GLY A 177 3.14 -5.88 30.93
CA GLY A 177 3.40 -5.06 32.11
C GLY A 177 2.62 -5.51 33.33
N LYS A 178 2.31 -4.58 34.23
CA LYS A 178 1.41 -4.81 35.35
C LYS A 178 0.31 -3.77 35.44
N GLY A 179 -0.86 -4.19 35.92
CA GLY A 179 -1.96 -3.28 36.20
C GLY A 179 -2.90 -3.10 35.03
N LYS A 180 -3.10 -1.85 34.57
CA LYS A 180 -4.17 -1.53 33.61
C LYS A 180 -3.62 -1.39 32.18
N ALA A 181 -4.37 -1.97 31.25
CA ALA A 181 -4.16 -1.81 29.83
C ALA A 181 -4.14 -0.33 29.42
N PRO A 182 -3.18 0.11 28.58
CA PRO A 182 -3.28 1.38 27.88
C PRO A 182 -4.56 1.43 27.03
N VAL A 183 -5.18 2.61 26.94
CA VAL A 183 -6.40 2.79 26.14
C VAL A 183 -6.14 2.39 24.69
N GLY A 184 -6.96 1.48 24.16
CA GLY A 184 -6.88 1.04 22.76
C GLY A 184 -5.79 0.02 22.44
N ARG A 185 -5.07 -0.51 23.45
CA ARG A 185 -4.05 -1.56 23.27
C ARG A 185 -4.48 -2.87 23.92
N GLU A 186 -4.07 -3.98 23.32
CA GLU A 186 -4.11 -5.26 24.04
C GLU A 186 -2.98 -5.31 25.08
N PHE A 187 -3.29 -5.92 26.21
CA PHE A 187 -2.42 -5.91 27.37
C PHE A 187 -2.40 -7.28 28.03
N LEU A 188 -1.19 -7.73 28.35
CA LEU A 188 -0.94 -8.91 29.14
C LEU A 188 -0.37 -8.51 30.49
N ASP A 189 -1.21 -8.61 31.52
CA ASP A 189 -0.79 -8.39 32.90
C ASP A 189 0.06 -9.58 33.38
N LEU A 190 1.31 -9.30 33.70
CA LEU A 190 2.30 -10.23 34.23
C LEU A 190 2.67 -9.91 35.69
N GLY A 191 2.02 -8.93 36.32
CA GLY A 191 2.37 -8.42 37.65
C GLY A 191 2.30 -9.46 38.77
N TYR A 192 1.48 -10.50 38.60
CA TYR A 192 1.37 -11.61 39.55
C TYR A 192 2.39 -12.73 39.29
N LEU A 193 3.04 -12.75 38.13
CA LEU A 193 3.99 -13.80 37.72
C LEU A 193 5.45 -13.35 37.77
N VAL A 194 5.70 -12.07 37.49
CA VAL A 194 7.06 -11.54 37.30
C VAL A 194 7.31 -10.44 38.33
N PRO A 195 7.96 -10.78 39.47
CA PRO A 195 8.35 -9.79 40.46
C PRO A 195 9.20 -8.67 39.84
N GLY A 196 8.87 -7.43 40.17
CA GLY A 196 9.62 -6.26 39.69
C GLY A 196 9.27 -5.78 38.28
N ILE A 197 8.33 -6.43 37.58
CA ILE A 197 7.88 -5.97 36.27
C ILE A 197 7.34 -4.54 36.32
N ALA A 198 7.62 -3.74 35.29
CA ALA A 198 7.13 -2.37 35.16
C ALA A 198 5.66 -2.33 34.73
N ASP A 199 5.00 -1.18 34.91
CA ASP A 199 3.63 -0.96 34.44
C ASP A 199 3.54 -1.14 32.91
N LEU A 200 4.57 -0.68 32.20
CA LEU A 200 4.82 -0.92 30.78
C LEU A 200 6.23 -1.51 30.64
N GLN A 201 6.32 -2.84 30.57
CA GLN A 201 7.59 -3.55 30.51
C GLN A 201 8.11 -3.65 29.08
N ALA A 202 7.27 -4.09 28.15
CA ALA A 202 7.65 -4.27 26.76
C ALA A 202 6.44 -4.18 25.83
N GLU A 203 6.71 -4.02 24.55
CA GLU A 203 5.69 -3.96 23.50
C GLU A 203 6.11 -4.83 22.31
N ILE A 204 5.14 -5.56 21.78
CA ILE A 204 5.20 -6.11 20.43
C ILE A 204 4.28 -5.28 19.55
N ARG A 205 4.81 -4.74 18.45
CA ARG A 205 4.02 -3.98 17.48
C ARG A 205 4.50 -4.24 16.06
N TYR A 206 3.59 -4.20 15.10
CA TYR A 206 3.97 -4.21 13.70
C TYR A 206 4.33 -2.79 13.27
N SER A 207 5.46 -2.61 12.56
CA SER A 207 5.86 -1.33 11.97
C SER A 207 5.44 -1.33 10.49
N PRO A 208 4.41 -0.56 10.09
CA PRO A 208 3.97 -0.53 8.69
C PRO A 208 5.06 0.02 7.76
N GLU A 209 5.75 1.08 8.20
CA GLU A 209 6.83 1.72 7.44
C GLU A 209 7.99 0.76 7.17
N LYS A 210 8.40 0.00 8.19
CA LYS A 210 9.53 -0.92 8.07
C LYS A 210 9.13 -2.33 7.58
N ARG A 211 7.83 -2.62 7.54
CA ARG A 211 7.24 -3.89 7.11
C ARG A 211 7.74 -5.11 7.91
N TYR A 212 7.99 -4.94 9.21
CA TYR A 212 8.36 -6.03 10.11
C TYR A 212 7.85 -5.78 11.54
N TRP A 213 7.85 -6.84 12.36
CA TRP A 213 7.46 -6.77 13.77
C TRP A 213 8.58 -6.26 14.67
N GLU A 214 8.27 -5.40 15.61
CA GLU A 214 9.22 -4.89 16.60
C GLU A 214 8.90 -5.51 17.97
N TYR A 215 9.93 -5.97 18.68
CA TYR A 215 9.88 -6.26 20.11
C TYR A 215 10.72 -5.22 20.84
N ILE A 216 10.09 -4.47 21.73
CA ILE A 216 10.64 -3.24 22.32
C ILE A 216 10.64 -3.40 23.84
N ASP A 217 11.79 -3.22 24.47
CA ASP A 217 11.85 -3.04 25.93
C ASP A 217 11.55 -1.58 26.28
N LEU A 218 10.48 -1.36 27.06
CA LEU A 218 10.03 -0.02 27.43
C LEU A 218 10.59 0.43 28.79
N ALA A 219 10.99 -0.52 29.64
CA ALA A 219 11.36 -0.24 31.03
C ALA A 219 12.86 -0.21 31.29
N SER A 220 13.67 -0.87 30.44
CA SER A 220 15.13 -0.92 30.55
C SER A 220 15.66 -1.34 31.92
N ASN A 221 14.94 -2.26 32.59
CA ASN A 221 15.23 -2.71 33.97
C ASN A 221 15.89 -4.10 34.04
N GLY A 222 16.32 -4.64 32.90
CA GLY A 222 16.96 -5.96 32.81
C GLY A 222 16.00 -7.16 32.82
N LEU A 223 14.68 -6.96 32.85
CA LEU A 223 13.72 -8.08 32.87
C LEU A 223 13.31 -8.56 31.48
N THR A 224 13.38 -7.70 30.46
CA THR A 224 13.02 -8.04 29.07
C THR A 224 14.20 -8.76 28.39
N HIS A 225 14.05 -10.07 28.16
CA HIS A 225 15.10 -10.88 27.54
C HIS A 225 14.74 -11.32 26.13
N TYR A 226 15.71 -11.30 25.23
CA TYR A 226 15.63 -11.84 23.87
C TYR A 226 16.81 -12.79 23.66
N ARG A 227 16.56 -14.04 23.26
CA ARG A 227 17.62 -15.09 23.20
C ARG A 227 18.38 -15.31 24.52
N LYS A 228 17.70 -15.12 25.67
CA LYS A 228 18.25 -15.20 27.04
C LYS A 228 19.16 -14.05 27.46
N GLU A 229 19.33 -13.03 26.63
CA GLU A 229 20.09 -11.83 26.97
C GLU A 229 19.13 -10.66 27.22
N PRO A 230 19.36 -9.80 28.21
CA PRO A 230 18.55 -8.61 28.43
C PRO A 230 18.78 -7.60 27.31
N ILE A 231 17.70 -6.99 26.78
CA ILE A 231 17.80 -6.02 25.68
C ILE A 231 17.79 -4.55 26.14
N ASN A 232 17.45 -4.25 27.41
CA ASN A 232 17.67 -2.96 28.09
C ASN A 232 17.34 -1.68 27.29
N GLY A 233 16.11 -1.57 26.82
CA GLY A 233 15.63 -0.41 26.05
C GLY A 233 15.86 -0.51 24.55
N GLU A 234 16.47 -1.60 24.06
CA GLU A 234 16.63 -1.83 22.64
C GLU A 234 15.31 -2.29 21.98
N THR A 235 15.25 -2.07 20.67
CA THR A 235 14.22 -2.61 19.78
C THR A 235 14.87 -3.70 18.92
N VAL A 236 14.29 -4.90 18.93
CA VAL A 236 14.77 -6.03 18.14
C VAL A 236 13.70 -6.53 17.18
N ALA A 237 14.12 -7.07 16.04
CA ALA A 237 13.25 -7.74 15.09
C ALA A 237 13.16 -9.24 15.46
N PRO A 238 11.98 -9.75 15.84
CA PRO A 238 11.76 -11.17 16.07
C PRO A 238 11.57 -11.93 14.73
N PHE A 239 11.79 -13.23 14.78
CA PHE A 239 11.63 -14.15 13.65
C PHE A 239 11.11 -15.50 14.17
N GLU A 240 10.69 -16.38 13.28
CA GLU A 240 10.09 -17.67 13.63
C GLU A 240 10.98 -18.50 14.59
N GLY A 241 10.34 -19.02 15.64
CA GLY A 241 10.97 -19.88 16.64
C GLY A 241 11.79 -19.12 17.67
N ILE A 242 11.89 -17.79 17.58
CA ILE A 242 12.65 -17.02 18.55
C ILE A 242 11.97 -17.02 19.92
N ARG A 243 12.80 -17.07 20.96
CA ARG A 243 12.34 -17.03 22.35
C ARG A 243 12.69 -15.71 23.01
N PHE A 244 11.73 -15.23 23.80
CA PHE A 244 11.87 -14.07 24.66
C PHE A 244 11.17 -14.35 25.99
N SER A 245 11.58 -13.64 27.04
CA SER A 245 11.06 -13.91 28.38
C SER A 245 11.05 -12.68 29.27
N PHE A 246 10.25 -12.80 30.34
CA PHE A 246 10.23 -11.89 31.48
C PHE A 246 10.42 -12.74 32.74
N GLY A 247 11.65 -12.79 33.25
CA GLY A 247 12.03 -13.77 34.27
C GLY A 247 11.75 -15.20 33.81
N ASP A 248 10.93 -15.94 34.57
CA ASP A 248 10.61 -17.34 34.30
C ASP A 248 9.45 -17.56 33.30
N VAL A 249 8.81 -16.48 32.83
CA VAL A 249 7.74 -16.56 31.82
C VAL A 249 8.36 -16.46 30.43
N GLU A 250 8.37 -17.56 29.68
CA GLU A 250 8.97 -17.64 28.34
C GLU A 250 7.90 -17.78 27.25
N PHE A 251 8.11 -17.08 26.15
CA PHE A 251 7.31 -17.14 24.93
C PHE A 251 8.16 -17.57 23.75
N GLU A 252 7.55 -18.23 22.79
CA GLU A 252 8.12 -18.48 21.47
C GLU A 252 7.28 -17.81 20.39
N TRP A 253 7.97 -17.08 19.51
CA TRP A 253 7.38 -16.43 18.36
C TRP A 253 7.00 -17.44 17.28
N SER A 254 5.73 -17.44 16.86
CA SER A 254 5.24 -18.24 15.75
C SER A 254 4.51 -17.31 14.78
N PRO A 255 4.97 -17.12 13.53
CA PRO A 255 4.08 -16.55 12.52
C PRO A 255 2.85 -17.47 12.36
N LEU A 256 1.69 -16.89 12.05
CA LEU A 256 0.55 -17.67 11.54
C LEU A 256 0.85 -18.22 10.13
#